data_AF-W5SHA7-F1
#
_entry.id   AF-W5SHA7-F1
#
_cell.length_a   1.000
_cell.length_b   1.000
_cell.length_c   1.000
_cell.angle_alpha   90.00
_cell.angle_beta   90.00
_cell.angle_gamma   90.00
#
_symmetry.space_group_name_H-M   'P 1'
#
loop_
_entity.id
_entity.type
_entity.pdbx_description
1 polymer ?
#
loop_
_entity_poly.entity_id
_entity_poly.type
_entity_poly.pdbx_seq_one_letter_code
_entity_poly.pdbx_strand_id
1 'polypeptide(L)'
;MKIDILNTIKSRVGSSIQVGASSDKERAKLRYSQLKEEIRARTLNEAINKVELAKALYEIKKNKLYRFDGYDNFYGFCLNYKFSRTMIYRYIKIGAYLEKDSISEQDVIHSSLNKIINDIRVKGSDSEYKPVII
;
A
#
# COMPACT_ATOMS: atom_id res chain seq x y z
N MET A 1 48.75 -44.21 -12.71
CA MET A 1 47.59 -43.84 -13.56
C MET A 1 47.18 -42.41 -13.19
N LYS A 2 47.62 -41.41 -13.95
CA LYS A 2 47.22 -40.00 -13.72
C LYS A 2 45.93 -39.76 -14.48
N ILE A 3 44.85 -39.52 -13.76
CA ILE A 3 43.56 -39.16 -14.33
C ILE A 3 43.71 -37.75 -14.93
N ASP A 4 43.52 -37.64 -16.24
CA ASP A 4 43.59 -36.36 -16.95
C ASP A 4 42.36 -35.50 -16.59
N ILE A 5 42.51 -34.73 -15.52
CA ILE A 5 41.49 -33.82 -14.99
C ILE A 5 40.97 -32.88 -16.08
N LEU A 6 41.82 -32.50 -17.04
CA LEU A 6 41.45 -31.66 -18.18
C LEU A 6 40.43 -32.34 -19.10
N ASN A 7 40.51 -33.66 -19.31
CA ASN A 7 39.54 -34.40 -20.12
C ASN A 7 38.23 -34.61 -19.37
N THR A 8 38.27 -34.79 -18.04
CA THR A 8 37.07 -34.85 -17.19
C THR A 8 36.34 -33.50 -17.11
N ILE A 9 37.07 -32.39 -17.11
CA ILE A 9 36.49 -31.05 -17.14
C ILE A 9 35.91 -30.75 -18.53
N LYS A 10 36.63 -31.08 -19.62
CA LYS A 10 36.08 -30.94 -20.99
C LYS A 10 34.84 -31.79 -21.22
N SER A 11 34.75 -33.00 -20.65
CA SER A 11 33.53 -33.82 -20.76
C SER A 11 32.37 -33.27 -19.92
N ARG A 12 32.64 -32.57 -18.80
CA ARG A 12 31.62 -31.88 -18.00
C ARG A 12 31.15 -30.55 -18.61
N VAL A 13 32.02 -29.85 -19.34
CA VAL A 13 31.69 -28.58 -20.02
C VAL A 13 31.20 -28.81 -21.46
N GLY A 14 31.23 -30.06 -21.93
CA GLY A 14 30.76 -30.52 -23.25
C GLY A 14 29.27 -30.83 -23.36
N SER A 15 28.44 -30.37 -22.42
CA SER A 15 27.02 -30.16 -22.72
C SER A 15 26.83 -28.68 -22.92
N SER A 16 27.08 -28.24 -24.15
CA SER A 16 26.46 -27.06 -24.72
C SER A 16 25.02 -27.04 -24.21
N ILE A 17 24.73 -26.12 -23.29
CA ILE A 17 23.35 -25.72 -23.04
C ILE A 17 22.88 -25.30 -24.42
N GLN A 18 22.07 -26.17 -25.03
CA GLN A 18 21.31 -25.78 -26.17
C GLN A 18 20.53 -24.56 -25.69
N VAL A 19 20.94 -23.39 -26.18
CA VAL A 19 20.09 -22.20 -26.25
C VAL A 19 19.01 -22.53 -27.28
N GLY A 20 18.22 -23.55 -26.97
CA GLY A 20 17.09 -24.03 -27.73
C GLY A 20 15.90 -23.36 -27.11
N ALA A 21 15.41 -22.32 -27.79
CA ALA A 21 14.14 -21.63 -27.59
C ALA A 21 13.39 -22.06 -26.31
N SER A 22 13.49 -21.26 -25.24
CA SER A 22 12.40 -21.19 -24.28
C SER A 22 11.14 -21.03 -25.13
N SER A 23 10.32 -22.08 -25.23
CA SER A 23 9.06 -21.99 -25.97
C SER A 23 8.35 -20.71 -25.52
N ASP A 24 7.68 -20.01 -26.41
CA ASP A 24 7.02 -18.74 -26.07
C ASP A 24 6.14 -18.86 -24.81
N LYS A 25 5.65 -20.08 -24.55
CA LYS A 25 4.95 -20.49 -23.33
C LYS A 25 5.77 -20.37 -22.04
N GLU A 26 7.04 -20.80 -22.02
CA GLU A 26 7.90 -20.67 -20.83
C GLU A 26 8.29 -19.20 -20.58
N ARG A 27 8.55 -18.44 -21.65
CA ARG A 27 8.77 -16.98 -21.55
C ARG A 27 7.51 -16.27 -21.03
N ALA A 28 6.33 -16.65 -21.51
CA ALA A 28 5.05 -16.11 -21.05
C ALA A 28 4.78 -16.45 -19.57
N LYS A 29 5.05 -17.69 -19.13
CA LYS A 29 4.94 -18.08 -17.70
C LYS A 29 5.87 -17.26 -16.81
N LEU A 30 7.13 -17.08 -17.22
CA LEU A 30 8.08 -16.26 -16.47
C LEU A 30 7.58 -14.81 -16.35
N ARG A 31 7.15 -14.21 -17.47
CA ARG A 31 6.62 -12.84 -17.46
C ARG A 31 5.36 -12.73 -16.60
N TYR A 32 4.46 -13.71 -16.65
CA TYR A 32 3.28 -13.76 -15.79
C TYR A 32 3.65 -13.79 -14.30
N SER A 33 4.65 -14.59 -13.91
CA SER A 33 5.11 -14.62 -12.52
C SER A 33 5.68 -13.27 -12.08
N GLN A 34 6.48 -12.63 -12.91
CA GLN A 34 7.01 -11.28 -12.64
C GLN A 34 5.89 -10.26 -12.45
N LEU A 35 4.88 -10.26 -13.34
CA LEU A 35 3.75 -9.36 -13.24
C LEU A 35 2.96 -9.55 -11.94
N LYS A 36 2.81 -10.78 -11.44
CA LYS A 36 2.17 -11.00 -10.12
C LYS A 36 2.96 -10.35 -8.99
N GLU A 37 4.27 -10.47 -8.98
CA GLU A 37 5.10 -9.81 -7.96
C GLU A 37 5.06 -8.29 -8.08
N GLU A 38 5.09 -7.76 -9.31
CA GLU A 38 4.93 -6.33 -9.57
C GLU A 38 3.58 -5.81 -9.05
N ILE A 39 2.49 -6.56 -9.27
CA ILE A 39 1.15 -6.21 -8.75
C ILE A 39 1.17 -6.19 -7.22
N ARG A 40 1.70 -7.22 -6.56
CA ARG A 40 1.75 -7.26 -5.09
C ARG A 40 2.55 -6.10 -4.51
N ALA A 41 3.73 -5.82 -5.07
CA ALA A 41 4.59 -4.71 -4.63
C ALA A 41 3.89 -3.35 -4.85
N ARG A 42 3.28 -3.12 -6.01
CA ARG A 42 2.59 -1.87 -6.31
C ARG A 42 1.37 -1.66 -5.42
N THR A 43 0.57 -2.71 -5.19
CA THR A 43 -0.61 -2.63 -4.31
C THR A 43 -0.21 -2.38 -2.87
N LEU A 44 0.86 -3.01 -2.37
CA LEU A 44 1.38 -2.72 -1.03
C LEU A 44 1.87 -1.27 -0.93
N ASN A 45 2.63 -0.80 -1.92
CA ASN A 45 3.12 0.58 -1.94
C ASN A 45 1.97 1.59 -2.01
N GLU A 46 0.92 1.31 -2.78
CA GLU A 46 -0.29 2.13 -2.81
C GLU A 46 -0.98 2.21 -1.43
N ALA A 47 -1.03 1.09 -0.71
CA ALA A 47 -1.61 1.05 0.64
C ALA A 47 -0.79 1.86 1.64
N ILE A 48 0.55 1.70 1.63
CA ILE A 48 1.47 2.50 2.45
C ILE A 48 1.33 3.99 2.14
N ASN A 49 1.31 4.37 0.85
CA ASN A 49 1.15 5.76 0.45
C ASN A 49 -0.18 6.37 0.94
N LYS A 50 -1.25 5.57 1.02
CA LYS A 50 -2.54 6.03 1.58
C LYS A 50 -2.46 6.28 3.09
N VAL A 51 -1.70 5.48 3.84
CA VAL A 51 -1.43 5.70 5.27
C VAL A 51 -0.70 7.01 5.46
N GLU A 52 0.42 7.19 4.77
CA GLU A 52 1.25 8.39 4.87
C GLU A 52 0.47 9.65 4.46
N LEU A 53 -0.34 9.55 3.41
CA LEU A 53 -1.24 10.63 3.01
C LEU A 53 -2.28 10.96 4.10
N ALA A 54 -2.83 9.95 4.79
CA ALA A 54 -3.76 10.16 5.88
C ALA A 54 -3.12 10.92 7.05
N LYS A 55 -1.89 10.53 7.43
CA LYS A 55 -1.10 11.20 8.47
C LYS A 55 -0.83 12.66 8.12
N ALA A 56 -0.28 12.91 6.92
CA ALA A 56 0.05 14.26 6.46
C ALA A 56 -1.18 15.18 6.39
N LEU A 57 -2.27 14.71 5.79
CA LEU A 57 -3.53 15.49 5.72
C LEU A 57 -4.08 15.78 7.13
N TYR A 58 -4.00 14.81 8.03
CA TYR A 58 -4.46 14.98 9.40
C TYR A 58 -3.62 15.99 10.17
N GLU A 59 -2.29 15.91 10.08
CA GLU A 59 -1.37 16.85 10.72
C GLU A 59 -1.59 18.29 10.22
N ILE A 60 -1.67 18.48 8.89
CA ILE A 60 -1.96 19.78 8.28
C ILE A 60 -3.27 20.35 8.79
N LYS A 61 -4.33 19.52 8.88
CA LYS A 61 -5.63 19.95 9.38
C LYS A 61 -5.57 20.31 10.87
N LYS A 62 -5.01 19.41 11.69
CA LYS A 62 -4.95 19.53 13.16
C LYS A 62 -4.19 20.78 13.57
N ASN A 63 -3.04 21.02 12.94
CA ASN A 63 -2.16 22.15 13.25
C ASN A 63 -2.46 23.40 12.40
N LYS A 64 -3.49 23.36 11.55
CA LYS A 64 -3.89 24.43 10.64
C LYS A 64 -2.76 24.92 9.73
N LEU A 65 -1.84 24.02 9.32
CA LEU A 65 -0.66 24.36 8.51
C LEU A 65 -1.02 24.89 7.12
N TYR A 66 -2.22 24.59 6.63
CA TYR A 66 -2.76 25.16 5.38
C TYR A 66 -2.81 26.70 5.37
N ARG A 67 -2.72 27.34 6.54
CA ARG A 67 -2.64 28.80 6.67
C ARG A 67 -1.34 29.38 6.13
N PHE A 68 -0.24 28.61 6.09
CA PHE A 68 1.02 29.05 5.51
C PHE A 68 0.91 29.34 4.01
N ASP A 69 0.01 28.65 3.32
CA ASP A 69 -0.33 28.88 1.91
C ASP A 69 -1.47 29.90 1.73
N GLY A 70 -1.89 30.58 2.80
CA GLY A 70 -2.94 31.61 2.75
C GLY A 70 -4.39 31.07 2.67
N TYR A 71 -4.63 29.77 2.86
CA TYR A 71 -5.99 29.22 2.80
C TYR A 71 -6.83 29.54 4.03
N ASP A 72 -8.09 29.96 3.79
CA ASP A 72 -9.01 30.25 4.88
C ASP A 72 -9.53 29.02 5.64
N ASN A 73 -9.49 27.87 4.98
CA ASN A 73 -9.96 26.62 5.55
C ASN A 73 -9.26 25.44 4.88
N PHE A 74 -9.19 24.33 5.61
CA PHE A 74 -8.52 23.12 5.15
C PHE A 74 -9.10 22.57 3.85
N TYR A 75 -10.42 22.69 3.64
CA TYR A 75 -11.06 22.21 2.42
C TYR A 75 -10.55 22.96 1.18
N GLY A 76 -10.39 24.29 1.27
CA GLY A 76 -9.80 25.11 0.21
C GLY A 76 -8.40 24.64 -0.19
N PHE A 77 -7.54 24.34 0.80
CA PHE A 77 -6.21 23.76 0.56
C PHE A 77 -6.30 22.42 -0.18
N CYS A 78 -7.18 21.52 0.25
CA CYS A 78 -7.31 20.20 -0.36
C CYS A 78 -7.78 20.22 -1.83
N LEU A 79 -8.43 21.30 -2.29
CA LEU A 79 -8.89 21.41 -3.67
C LEU A 79 -7.74 21.47 -4.68
N ASN A 80 -6.56 21.99 -4.29
CA ASN A 80 -5.35 21.99 -5.15
C ASN A 80 -4.94 20.57 -5.57
N TYR A 81 -5.20 19.60 -4.71
CA TYR A 81 -4.82 18.20 -4.91
C TYR A 81 -6.00 17.35 -5.42
N LYS A 82 -7.08 18.00 -5.88
CA LYS A 82 -8.28 17.36 -6.45
C LYS A 82 -8.97 16.39 -5.49
N PHE A 83 -8.87 16.62 -4.18
CA PHE A 83 -9.58 15.79 -3.21
C PHE A 83 -11.06 16.16 -3.13
N SER A 84 -11.93 15.15 -3.25
CA SER A 84 -13.36 15.32 -2.95
C SER A 84 -13.60 15.42 -1.45
N ARG A 85 -14.72 16.05 -1.04
CA ARG A 85 -15.15 16.11 0.39
C ARG A 85 -15.14 14.75 1.07
N THR A 86 -15.63 13.73 0.37
CA THR A 86 -15.64 12.36 0.87
C THR A 86 -14.22 11.85 1.13
N MET A 87 -13.29 12.00 0.17
CA MET A 87 -11.90 11.57 0.38
C MET A 87 -11.25 12.29 1.57
N ILE A 88 -11.47 13.60 1.67
CA ILE A 88 -10.94 14.42 2.77
C ILE A 88 -11.44 13.89 4.12
N TYR A 89 -12.75 13.68 4.26
CA TYR A 89 -13.32 13.12 5.49
C TYR A 89 -12.69 11.77 5.84
N ARG A 90 -12.54 10.88 4.86
CA ARG A 90 -11.97 9.54 5.04
C ARG A 90 -10.52 9.59 5.55
N TYR A 91 -9.66 10.34 4.87
CA TYR A 91 -8.25 10.45 5.25
C TYR A 91 -8.06 11.10 6.61
N ILE A 92 -8.81 12.17 6.89
CA ILE A 92 -8.77 12.82 8.20
C ILE A 92 -9.21 11.89 9.32
N LYS A 93 -10.26 11.09 9.09
CA LYS A 93 -10.73 10.13 10.08
C LYS A 93 -9.67 9.06 10.35
N ILE A 94 -9.02 8.53 9.31
CA ILE A 94 -7.97 7.52 9.45
C ILE A 94 -6.77 8.10 10.20
N GLY A 95 -6.26 9.27 9.80
CA GLY A 95 -5.12 9.91 10.48
C GLY A 95 -5.39 10.18 11.95
N ALA A 96 -6.62 10.60 12.30
CA ALA A 96 -7.03 10.80 13.69
C ALA A 96 -7.03 9.53 14.54
N TYR A 97 -7.36 8.37 13.95
CA TYR A 97 -7.38 7.09 14.66
C TYR A 97 -5.98 6.46 14.73
N LEU A 98 -5.14 6.68 13.72
CA LEU A 98 -3.72 6.31 13.75
C LEU A 98 -2.98 7.07 14.85
N GLU A 99 -3.19 8.39 14.99
CA GLU A 99 -2.55 9.17 16.06
C GLU A 99 -2.98 8.72 17.47
N LYS A 100 -4.20 8.19 17.62
CA LYS A 100 -4.73 7.69 18.89
C LYS A 100 -4.37 6.24 19.18
N ASP A 101 -3.52 5.61 18.37
CA ASP A 101 -3.19 4.17 18.40
C ASP A 101 -4.43 3.25 18.43
N SER A 102 -5.58 3.75 17.94
CA SER A 102 -6.85 3.03 17.98
C SER A 102 -7.00 2.05 16.81
N ILE A 103 -6.18 2.23 15.77
CA ILE A 103 -5.95 1.32 14.65
C ILE A 103 -4.46 1.30 14.34
N SER A 104 -3.89 0.16 13.96
CA SER A 104 -2.49 0.10 13.53
C SER A 104 -2.35 0.46 12.05
N GLU A 105 -1.15 0.87 11.64
CA GLU A 105 -0.83 1.07 10.21
C GLU A 105 -0.99 -0.22 9.42
N GLN A 106 -0.65 -1.37 10.01
CA GLN A 106 -0.81 -2.68 9.37
C GLN A 106 -2.29 -2.98 9.10
N ASP A 107 -3.19 -2.63 10.03
CA ASP A 107 -4.63 -2.76 9.80
C ASP A 107 -5.10 -1.92 8.62
N VAL A 108 -4.50 -0.73 8.44
CA VAL A 108 -4.83 0.16 7.33
C VAL A 108 -4.23 -0.34 6.00
N ILE A 109 -3.02 -0.89 6.03
CA ILE A 109 -2.31 -1.40 4.85
C ILE A 109 -3.00 -2.65 4.29
N HIS A 110 -3.44 -3.56 5.16
CA HIS A 110 -4.03 -4.84 4.77
C HIS A 110 -5.54 -4.78 4.50
N SER A 111 -6.17 -3.62 4.70
CA SER A 111 -7.61 -3.43 4.57
C SER A 111 -7.98 -2.31 3.60
N SER A 112 -9.15 -2.38 2.98
CA SER A 112 -9.63 -1.27 2.15
C SER A 112 -10.03 -0.08 3.03
N LEU A 113 -9.85 1.16 2.55
CA LEU A 113 -10.27 2.38 3.25
C LEU A 113 -11.75 2.33 3.69
N ASN A 114 -12.62 1.74 2.88
CA ASN A 114 -14.05 1.58 3.21
C ASN A 114 -14.25 0.63 4.39
N LYS A 115 -13.55 -0.51 4.39
CA LYS A 115 -13.61 -1.49 5.47
C LYS A 115 -13.10 -0.87 6.78
N ILE A 116 -11.96 -0.19 6.75
CA ILE A 116 -11.39 0.50 7.92
C ILE A 116 -12.37 1.52 8.49
N ILE A 117 -13.04 2.31 7.65
CA ILE A 117 -13.99 3.32 8.11
C ILE A 117 -15.24 2.71 8.74
N ASN A 118 -15.70 1.57 8.21
CA ASN A 118 -16.77 0.80 8.80
C ASN A 118 -16.33 0.20 10.14
N ASP A 119 -15.13 -0.37 10.23
CA ASP A 119 -14.57 -0.93 11.46
C ASP A 119 -14.43 0.15 12.54
N ILE A 120 -13.94 1.35 12.16
CA ILE A 120 -13.89 2.52 13.01
C ILE A 120 -15.29 2.93 13.49
N ARG A 121 -16.30 2.90 12.60
CA ARG A 121 -17.68 3.28 12.94
C ARG A 121 -18.28 2.30 13.94
N VAL A 122 -18.04 1.00 13.78
CA VAL A 122 -18.53 -0.05 14.67
C VAL A 122 -17.83 0.03 16.03
N LYS A 123 -16.50 0.18 16.07
CA LYS A 123 -15.75 0.35 17.34
C LYS A 123 -16.16 1.63 18.09
N GLY A 124 -16.49 2.70 17.37
CA GLY A 124 -16.99 3.95 17.98
C GLY A 124 -18.43 3.88 18.49
N SER A 125 -19.23 2.88 18.09
CA SER A 125 -20.59 2.67 18.61
C SER A 125 -20.63 1.83 19.90
N ASP A 126 -19.53 1.18 20.28
CA ASP A 126 -19.45 0.39 21.51
C ASP A 126 -19.15 1.23 22.76
N SER A 127 -18.92 2.55 22.62
CA SER A 127 -18.62 3.43 23.76
C SER A 127 -19.71 4.41 24.16
N GLU A 128 -20.95 4.34 23.64
CA GLU A 128 -22.05 5.18 24.17
C GLU A 128 -23.44 4.64 23.79
N TYR A 129 -23.88 3.59 24.49
CA TYR A 129 -25.31 3.35 24.66
C TYR A 129 -25.84 4.34 25.72
N LYS A 130 -26.57 5.36 25.29
CA LYS A 130 -27.81 5.75 25.97
C LYS A 130 -28.88 6.04 24.92
N PRO A 131 -29.93 5.21 24.80
CA PRO A 131 -31.09 5.59 24.02
C PRO A 131 -31.76 6.75 24.74
N VAL A 132 -31.90 7.90 24.06
CA VAL A 132 -32.88 8.89 24.50
C VAL A 132 -34.22 8.43 23.96
N ILE A 133 -34.96 7.77 24.84
CA ILE A 133 -36.42 7.77 24.80
C ILE A 133 -36.84 9.20 25.16
N ILE A 134 -37.54 9.87 24.24
CA ILE A 134 -38.78 10.66 24.39
C ILE A 134 -39.25 11.00 22.99
#